data_AF-A0A847NFX1-F1
#
_entry.id   AF-A0A847NFX1-F1
#
_cell.length_a   1.000
_cell.length_b   1.000
_cell.length_c   1.000
_cell.angle_alpha   90.00
_cell.angle_beta   90.00
_cell.angle_gamma   90.00
#
_symmetry.space_group_name_H-M   'P 1'
#
loop_
_entity.id
_entity.type
_entity.pdbx_description
1 polymer ?
#
loop_
_entity_poly.entity_id
_entity_poly.type
_entity_poly.pdbx_seq_one_letter_code
_entity_poly.pdbx_strand_id
1 'polypeptide(L)'
;MGGILLFTFLGCLALGVPIAFSIAIAGTVVLIVGDVNLLIVVQRLFAATDSFSLVAVPFFILAGDLLARVEMSKTLVAFAEACLGKLKGGLSAVSVLASMFF
;
A
#
# COMPACT_ATOMS: atom_id res chain seq x y z
N MET A 1 1.27 -13.70 -30.22
CA MET A 1 1.75 -12.67 -29.26
C MET A 1 2.03 -13.22 -27.86
N GLY A 2 1.13 -14.03 -27.27
CA GLY A 2 1.35 -14.61 -25.93
C GLY A 2 2.66 -15.42 -25.78
N GLY A 3 3.09 -16.14 -26.82
CA GLY A 3 4.39 -16.84 -26.81
C GLY A 3 5.59 -15.90 -26.65
N ILE A 4 5.62 -14.78 -27.38
CA ILE A 4 6.70 -13.77 -27.29
C ILE A 4 6.76 -13.18 -25.88
N LEU A 5 5.60 -12.91 -25.27
CA LEU A 5 5.49 -12.44 -23.90
C LEU A 5 6.12 -13.43 -22.92
N LEU A 6 5.71 -14.70 -23.00
CA LEU A 6 6.17 -15.77 -22.11
C LEU A 6 7.67 -16.02 -22.25
N PHE A 7 8.19 -16.16 -23.47
CA PHE A 7 9.61 -16.43 -23.69
C PHE A 7 10.50 -15.25 -23.26
N THR A 8 10.07 -14.01 -23.53
CA THR A 8 10.82 -12.81 -23.09
C THR A 8 10.83 -12.69 -21.57
N PHE A 9 9.67 -12.89 -20.92
CA PHE A 9 9.55 -12.84 -19.46
C PHE A 9 10.41 -13.91 -18.77
N LEU A 10 10.28 -15.17 -19.19
CA LEU A 10 11.06 -16.28 -18.64
C LEU A 10 12.56 -16.12 -18.92
N GLY A 11 12.93 -15.60 -20.09
CA GLY A 11 14.31 -15.27 -20.42
C GLY A 11 14.89 -14.21 -19.48
N CYS A 12 14.17 -13.12 -19.22
CA CYS A 12 14.60 -12.09 -18.27
C CYS A 12 14.73 -12.64 -16.84
N LEU A 13 13.81 -13.51 -16.40
CA LEU A 13 13.90 -14.14 -15.08
C LEU A 13 15.10 -15.09 -14.97
N ALA A 14 15.39 -15.87 -16.01
CA ALA A 14 16.56 -16.74 -16.05
C ALA A 14 17.89 -15.96 -15.98
N LEU A 15 17.90 -14.73 -16.52
CA LEU A 15 19.02 -13.80 -16.42
C LEU A 15 19.10 -13.06 -15.07
N GLY A 16 18.19 -13.34 -14.12
CA GLY A 16 18.18 -12.72 -12.79
C GLY A 16 17.67 -11.28 -12.77
N VAL A 17 16.97 -10.82 -13.81
CA VAL A 17 16.37 -9.49 -13.84
C VAL A 17 15.24 -9.42 -12.80
N PRO A 18 15.11 -8.33 -12.00
CA PRO A 18 14.01 -8.19 -11.07
C PRO A 18 12.65 -8.25 -11.78
N ILE A 19 11.69 -8.94 -11.16
CA ILE A 19 10.39 -9.31 -11.75
C ILE A 19 9.68 -8.10 -12.39
N ALA A 20 9.69 -6.93 -11.72
CA ALA A 20 9.07 -5.72 -12.22
C ALA A 20 9.61 -5.29 -13.60
N PHE A 21 10.93 -5.34 -13.78
CA PHE A 21 11.56 -5.02 -15.07
C PHE A 21 11.31 -6.12 -16.10
N SER A 22 11.27 -7.39 -15.69
CA SER A 22 10.95 -8.50 -16.60
C SER A 22 9.55 -8.34 -17.21
N ILE A 23 8.55 -7.93 -16.41
CA ILE A 23 7.19 -7.65 -16.89
C ILE A 23 7.17 -6.47 -17.85
N ALA A 24 7.86 -5.37 -17.50
CA ALA A 24 7.93 -4.17 -18.32
C ALA A 24 8.58 -4.44 -19.69
N ILE A 25 9.70 -5.16 -19.70
CA ILE A 25 10.43 -5.52 -20.93
C ILE A 25 9.57 -6.46 -21.78
N ALA A 26 9.02 -7.53 -21.21
CA ALA A 26 8.20 -8.49 -21.95
C ALA A 26 6.95 -7.83 -22.56
N GLY A 27 6.27 -6.96 -21.82
CA GLY A 27 5.14 -6.17 -22.32
C GLY A 27 5.54 -5.22 -23.46
N THR A 28 6.66 -4.51 -23.30
CA THR A 28 7.16 -3.56 -24.31
C THR A 28 7.55 -4.27 -25.61
N VAL A 29 8.22 -5.42 -25.53
CA VAL A 29 8.58 -6.24 -26.70
C VAL A 29 7.34 -6.67 -27.49
N VAL A 30 6.26 -7.06 -26.81
CA VAL A 30 5.00 -7.43 -27.48
C VAL A 30 4.36 -6.23 -28.19
N LEU A 31 4.41 -5.04 -27.58
CA LEU A 31 3.87 -3.82 -28.19
C LEU A 31 4.67 -3.42 -29.43
N ILE A 32 6.00 -3.57 -29.41
CA ILE A 32 6.87 -3.32 -30.56
C ILE A 32 6.54 -4.27 -31.71
N VAL A 33 6.45 -5.58 -31.43
CA VAL A 33 6.13 -6.57 -32.48
C VAL A 33 4.71 -6.39 -33.02
N GLY A 34 3.80 -5.88 -32.19
CA GLY A 34 2.42 -5.56 -32.59
C GLY A 34 2.23 -4.23 -33.29
N ASP A 35 3.30 -3.46 -33.55
CA ASP A 35 3.25 -2.11 -34.12
C ASP A 35 2.31 -1.17 -33.34
N VAL A 36 2.25 -1.35 -32.02
CA VAL A 36 1.44 -0.55 -31.11
C VAL A 36 2.25 0.65 -30.64
N ASN A 37 1.59 1.80 -30.53
CA ASN A 37 2.23 3.03 -30.06
C ASN A 37 2.86 2.83 -28.65
N LEU A 38 4.19 2.96 -28.59
CA LEU A 38 4.99 2.86 -27.37
C LEU A 38 4.63 3.87 -26.29
N LEU A 39 3.95 4.97 -26.64
CA LEU A 39 3.46 5.96 -25.69
C LEU A 39 2.48 5.36 -24.66
N ILE A 40 1.83 4.23 -24.99
CA ILE A 40 1.00 3.47 -24.05
C ILE A 40 1.83 2.97 -22.85
N VAL A 41 3.10 2.61 -23.04
CA VAL A 41 3.98 2.17 -21.94
C VAL A 41 4.15 3.30 -20.93
N VAL A 42 4.46 4.51 -21.42
CA VAL A 42 4.64 5.69 -20.58
C VAL A 42 3.33 6.04 -19.86
N GLN A 43 2.21 6.05 -20.57
CA GLN A 43 0.89 6.31 -19.96
C GLN A 43 0.56 5.31 -18.84
N ARG A 44 0.83 4.01 -19.05
CA ARG A 44 0.56 2.97 -18.05
C ARG A 44 1.47 3.10 -16.83
N LEU A 45 2.73 3.46 -17.01
CA LEU A 45 3.66 3.73 -15.91
C LEU A 45 3.21 4.94 -15.08
N PHE A 46 2.78 6.02 -15.73
CA PHE A 46 2.24 7.19 -15.02
C PHE A 46 0.95 6.87 -14.27
N ALA A 47 0.02 6.14 -14.88
CA ALA A 47 -1.22 5.72 -14.25
C ALA A 47 -0.99 4.81 -13.03
N ALA A 48 0.09 4.01 -13.02
CA ALA A 48 0.45 3.19 -11.86
C ALA A 48 0.95 4.04 -10.66
N THR A 49 1.55 5.19 -10.94
CA THR A 49 1.98 6.14 -9.90
C THR A 49 0.80 6.92 -9.31
N ASP A 50 -0.28 7.08 -10.07
CA ASP A 50 -1.55 7.64 -9.59
C ASP A 50 -2.38 6.59 -8.82
N SER A 51 -1.74 5.92 -7.87
CA SER A 51 -2.37 4.89 -7.04
C SER A 51 -2.76 5.47 -5.68
N PHE A 52 -4.01 5.26 -5.29
CA PHE A 52 -4.52 5.59 -3.96
C PHE A 52 -3.62 5.03 -2.84
N SER A 53 -3.00 3.86 -3.05
CA SER A 53 -2.08 3.25 -2.08
C SER A 53 -0.84 4.10 -1.80
N LEU A 54 -0.27 4.77 -2.81
CA LEU A 54 0.90 5.63 -2.64
C LEU A 54 0.57 6.89 -1.82
N VAL A 55 -0.65 7.38 -1.97
CA VAL A 55 -1.19 8.51 -1.20
C VAL A 55 -1.64 8.07 0.20
N ALA A 56 -2.06 6.82 0.39
CA ALA A 56 -2.46 6.29 1.69
C ALA A 56 -1.31 6.28 2.70
N VAL A 57 -0.09 5.92 2.29
CA VAL A 57 1.09 5.88 3.16
C VAL A 57 1.36 7.23 3.87
N PRO A 58 1.50 8.37 3.18
CA PRO A 58 1.70 9.65 3.85
C PRO A 58 0.50 10.08 4.69
N PHE A 59 -0.73 9.74 4.30
CA PHE A 59 -1.90 10.02 5.14
C PHE A 59 -1.93 9.17 6.41
N PHE A 60 -1.51 7.91 6.37
CA PHE A 60 -1.37 7.08 7.57
C PHE A 60 -0.27 7.62 8.50
N ILE A 61 0.86 8.08 7.93
CA ILE A 61 1.92 8.74 8.71
C ILE A 61 1.40 10.02 9.36
N LEU A 62 0.69 10.87 8.60
CA LEU A 62 0.10 12.11 9.11
C LEU A 62 -0.94 11.85 10.20
N ALA A 63 -1.82 10.86 10.00
CA ALA A 63 -2.80 10.46 11.00
C ALA A 63 -2.11 9.95 12.28
N GLY A 64 -1.06 9.14 12.15
CA GLY A 64 -0.24 8.69 13.28
C GLY A 64 0.41 9.84 14.04
N ASP A 65 0.98 10.82 13.34
CA ASP A 65 1.59 12.01 13.97
C ASP A 65 0.54 12.91 14.64
N LEU A 66 -0.64 13.07 14.05
CA LEU A 66 -1.79 13.75 14.67
C LEU A 66 -2.23 13.04 15.96
N LEU A 67 -2.39 11.72 15.93
CA LEU A 67 -2.78 10.95 17.12
C LEU A 67 -1.73 11.03 18.23
N ALA A 68 -0.44 11.11 17.88
CA ALA A 68 0.65 11.26 18.84
C ALA A 68 0.75 12.69 19.43
N ARG A 69 0.44 13.73 18.65
CA ARG A 69 0.58 15.13 19.07
C ARG A 69 -0.65 15.71 19.76
N VAL A 70 -1.84 15.23 19.44
CA VAL A 70 -3.09 15.76 20.00
C VAL A 70 -3.38 15.07 21.34
N GLU A 71 -3.83 15.81 22.37
CA GLU A 71 -4.28 15.23 23.64
C GLU A 71 -5.51 14.30 23.50
N MET A 72 -6.04 14.14 22.27
CA MET A 72 -7.11 13.19 21.94
C MET A 72 -6.79 11.78 22.45
N SER A 73 -5.54 11.33 22.34
CA SER A 73 -5.15 10.01 22.86
C SER A 73 -5.37 9.90 24.37
N LYS A 74 -5.07 10.97 25.13
CA LYS A 74 -5.37 11.03 26.58
C LYS A 74 -6.86 11.12 26.85
N THR A 75 -7.59 11.93 26.08
CA THR A 75 -9.04 12.10 26.22
C THR A 75 -9.80 10.81 25.91
N LEU A 76 -9.40 10.05 24.89
CA LEU A 76 -9.99 8.76 24.54
C LEU A 76 -9.71 7.70 25.60
N VAL A 77 -8.51 7.66 26.16
CA VAL A 77 -8.18 6.77 27.28
C VAL A 77 -8.98 7.14 28.52
N ALA A 78 -9.08 8.43 28.86
CA ALA A 78 -9.90 8.89 29.98
C ALA A 78 -11.41 8.59 29.78
N PHE A 79 -11.90 8.67 28.54
CA PHE A 79 -13.26 8.26 28.19
C PHE A 79 -13.47 6.75 28.38
N ALA A 80 -12.53 5.92 27.87
CA ALA A 80 -12.56 4.48 28.06
C ALA A 80 -12.53 4.11 29.56
N GLU A 81 -11.70 4.80 30.34
CA GLU A 81 -11.60 4.66 31.80
C GLU A 81 -12.89 5.06 32.51
N ALA A 82 -13.55 6.14 32.07
CA ALA A 82 -14.85 6.55 32.59
C ALA A 82 -15.96 5.53 32.31
N CYS A 83 -15.93 4.86 31.17
CA CYS A 83 -16.90 3.83 30.79
C CYS A 83 -16.69 2.50 31.52
N LEU A 84 -15.45 2.01 31.60
CA LEU A 84 -15.15 0.62 32.02
C LEU A 84 -14.23 0.50 33.23
N GLY A 85 -13.63 1.59 33.72
CA GLY A 85 -12.62 1.56 34.78
C GLY A 85 -13.12 1.07 36.14
N LYS A 86 -14.43 1.16 36.41
CA LYS A 86 -15.05 0.69 37.67
C LYS A 86 -15.29 -0.82 37.73
N LEU A 87 -15.12 -1.54 36.61
CA LEU A 87 -15.32 -2.99 36.56
C LEU A 87 -14.11 -3.73 37.15
N LYS A 88 -14.33 -4.93 37.71
CA LYS A 88 -13.24 -5.82 38.14
C LYS A 88 -12.43 -6.24 36.90
N GLY A 89 -11.14 -5.91 36.86
CA GLY A 89 -10.32 -6.05 35.65
C GLY A 89 -10.47 -4.89 34.66
N GLY A 90 -11.00 -3.73 35.10
CA GLY A 90 -11.31 -2.58 34.27
C GLY A 90 -10.14 -2.08 33.43
N LEU A 91 -8.92 -2.04 33.97
CA LEU A 91 -7.71 -1.62 33.23
C LEU A 91 -7.48 -2.39 31.92
N SER A 92 -7.67 -3.72 31.92
CA SER A 92 -7.57 -4.53 30.70
C SER A 92 -8.69 -4.23 29.72
N ALA A 93 -9.92 -4.01 30.20
CA ALA A 93 -11.05 -3.65 29.35
C ALA A 93 -10.91 -2.23 28.75
N VAL A 94 -10.37 -1.29 29.54
CA VAL A 94 -10.02 0.07 29.11
C VAL A 94 -8.96 0.03 28.03
N SER A 95 -7.92 -0.81 28.18
CA SER A 95 -6.88 -0.97 27.15
C SER A 95 -7.46 -1.49 25.84
N VAL A 96 -8.32 -2.50 25.87
CA VAL A 96 -8.96 -3.04 24.65
C VAL A 96 -9.85 -1.99 23.99
N LEU A 97 -10.71 -1.33 24.77
CA LEU A 97 -11.62 -0.31 24.25
C LEU A 97 -10.85 0.89 23.67
N ALA A 98 -9.81 1.36 24.36
CA ALA A 98 -8.95 2.42 23.87
C ALA A 98 -8.25 2.02 22.56
N SER A 99 -7.73 0.79 22.47
CA SER A 99 -7.12 0.26 21.26
C SER A 99 -8.09 0.10 20.09
N MET A 100 -9.41 -0.03 20.32
CA MET A 100 -10.40 -0.10 19.22
C MET A 100 -10.64 1.25 18.52
N PHE A 101 -10.25 2.37 19.13
CA PHE A 101 -10.36 3.70 18.52
C PHE A 101 -9.17 4.06 17.60
N PHE A 102 -8.10 3.27 17.64
CA PHE A 102 -6.87 3.46 16.86
C PHE A 102 -6.75 2.37 15.79
#